data_AF-A0A1F5TFM9-F1
#
_entry.id   AF-A0A1F5TFM9-F1
#
_cell.length_a   1.000
_cell.length_b   1.000
_cell.length_c   1.000
_cell.angle_alpha   90.00
_cell.angle_beta   90.00
_cell.angle_gamma   90.00
#
_symmetry.space_group_name_H-M   'P 1'
#
loop_
_entity.id
_entity.type
_entity.pdbx_description
1 polymer ?
#
loop_
_entity_poly.entity_id
_entity_poly.type
_entity_poly.pdbx_seq_one_letter_code
_entity_poly.pdbx_strand_id
1 'polypeptide(L)'
;MTMHVFGDIFRHQERDYVLLAHSGELVYAAQILSHCDTERIRALDNRRSTRPDLLDKTDGCRLYCYVVLTTPKLVGRCAHLNTPEKDACLDCFFEWQGISVNADDQKMLRSEILRPGSPVSVGLKKIVAGLDV
;
A
#
# COMPACT_ATOMS: atom_id res chain seq x y z
N MET A 1 -20.79 -14.90 2.24
CA MET A 1 -19.42 -14.46 1.90
C MET A 1 -19.40 -12.96 2.06
N THR A 2 -18.51 -12.45 2.91
CA THR A 2 -18.32 -11.00 3.07
C THR A 2 -17.50 -10.52 1.88
N MET A 3 -18.01 -9.55 1.13
CA MET A 3 -17.29 -8.97 0.00
C MET A 3 -16.31 -7.95 0.57
N HIS A 4 -15.01 -8.21 0.42
CA HIS A 4 -13.95 -7.31 0.88
C HIS A 4 -13.69 -6.22 -0.16
N VAL A 5 -13.48 -4.99 0.32
CA VAL A 5 -13.41 -3.80 -0.52
C VAL A 5 -12.10 -3.04 -0.33
N PHE A 6 -11.87 -2.07 -1.21
CA PHE A 6 -10.72 -1.18 -1.14
C PHE A 6 -10.58 -0.55 0.25
N GLY A 7 -9.39 -0.66 0.83
CA GLY A 7 -9.08 -0.13 2.15
C GLY A 7 -9.29 -1.09 3.31
N ASP A 8 -9.89 -2.26 3.09
CA ASP A 8 -10.01 -3.30 4.13
C ASP A 8 -8.65 -3.81 4.57
N ILE A 9 -8.53 -4.14 5.86
CA ILE A 9 -7.27 -4.58 6.45
C ILE A 9 -7.32 -6.07 6.75
N PHE A 10 -6.24 -6.73 6.37
CA PHE A 10 -6.01 -8.12 6.67
C PHE A 10 -4.59 -8.35 7.15
N ARG A 11 -4.37 -9.47 7.82
CA ARG A 11 -3.06 -9.93 8.27
C ARG A 11 -2.63 -11.15 7.47
N HIS A 12 -1.37 -11.18 7.06
CA HIS A 12 -0.72 -12.30 6.38
C HIS A 12 0.74 -12.42 6.84
N GLN A 13 1.20 -13.64 7.17
CA GLN A 13 2.58 -13.89 7.64
C GLN A 13 3.04 -12.85 8.70
N GLU A 14 2.20 -12.64 9.71
CA GLU A 14 2.44 -11.71 10.83
C GLU A 14 2.52 -10.21 10.48
N ARG A 15 2.16 -9.84 9.26
CA ARG A 15 2.17 -8.45 8.77
C ARG A 15 0.76 -8.00 8.44
N ASP A 16 0.47 -6.72 8.70
CA ASP A 16 -0.80 -6.10 8.33
C ASP A 16 -0.71 -5.53 6.92
N TYR A 17 -1.80 -5.59 6.17
CA TYR A 17 -1.92 -5.10 4.81
C TYR A 17 -3.22 -4.35 4.60
N VAL A 18 -3.21 -3.37 3.69
CA VAL A 18 -4.40 -2.73 3.13
C VAL A 18 -4.72 -3.39 1.80
N LEU A 19 -5.94 -3.87 1.61
CA LEU A 19 -6.45 -4.36 0.33
C LEU A 19 -6.61 -3.17 -0.64
N LEU A 20 -5.97 -3.27 -1.80
CA LEU A 20 -6.04 -2.25 -2.85
C LEU A 20 -6.94 -2.68 -4.02
N ALA A 21 -6.92 -3.96 -4.36
CA ALA A 21 -7.80 -4.53 -5.38
C ALA A 21 -7.69 -6.05 -5.36
N HIS A 22 -8.68 -6.71 -5.94
CA HIS A 22 -8.58 -8.12 -6.31
C HIS A 22 -9.07 -8.29 -7.75
N SER A 23 -8.52 -9.26 -8.47
CA SER A 23 -8.90 -9.59 -9.85
C SER A 23 -8.69 -11.07 -10.11
N GLY A 24 -9.77 -11.85 -10.02
CA GLY A 24 -9.69 -13.31 -10.08
C GLY A 24 -8.84 -13.84 -8.92
N GLU A 25 -7.73 -14.49 -9.25
CA GLU A 25 -6.77 -15.06 -8.28
C GLU A 25 -5.72 -14.06 -7.79
N LEU A 26 -5.68 -12.83 -8.34
CA LEU A 26 -4.67 -11.83 -7.97
C LEU A 26 -5.16 -10.89 -6.89
N VAL A 27 -4.29 -10.66 -5.90
CA VAL A 27 -4.49 -9.72 -4.80
C VAL A 27 -3.48 -8.60 -4.91
N TYR A 28 -3.97 -7.38 -4.91
CA TYR A 28 -3.14 -6.19 -4.75
C TYR A 28 -3.31 -5.68 -3.33
N ALA A 29 -2.21 -5.62 -2.59
CA ALA A 29 -2.22 -5.15 -1.22
C ALA A 29 -0.96 -4.31 -0.94
N ALA A 30 -1.10 -3.32 -0.05
CA ALA A 30 0.02 -2.55 0.46
C ALA A 30 0.33 -2.98 1.90
N GLN A 31 1.58 -3.30 2.20
CA GLN A 31 1.99 -3.69 3.54
C GLN A 31 1.96 -2.46 4.46
N ILE A 32 1.31 -2.57 5.61
CA ILE A 32 1.32 -1.54 6.64
C ILE A 32 2.58 -1.71 7.49
N LEU A 33 3.54 -0.82 7.28
CA LEU A 33 4.84 -0.89 7.95
C LEU A 33 4.77 -0.46 9.42
N SER A 34 5.82 -0.81 10.17
CA SER A 34 5.99 -0.33 11.54
C SER A 34 6.27 1.18 11.57
N HIS A 35 6.11 1.82 12.73
CA HIS A 35 6.53 3.22 12.91
C HIS A 35 8.02 3.44 12.59
N CYS A 36 8.89 2.53 13.05
CA CYS A 36 10.33 2.62 12.81
C CYS A 36 10.66 2.60 11.32
N ASP A 37 10.03 1.69 10.57
CA ASP A 37 10.23 1.61 9.12
C ASP A 37 9.60 2.79 8.38
N THR A 38 8.46 3.29 8.87
CA THR A 38 7.82 4.49 8.33
C THR A 38 8.71 5.73 8.47
N GLU A 39 9.36 5.92 9.62
CA GLU A 39 10.31 7.01 9.82
C GLU A 39 11.57 6.87 8.98
N ARG A 40 12.07 5.63 8.78
CA ARG A 40 13.17 5.37 7.84
C ARG A 40 12.81 5.77 6.41
N ILE A 41 11.60 5.42 5.97
CA ILE A 41 11.11 5.79 4.64
C ILE A 41 10.96 7.31 4.51
N ARG A 42 10.37 7.98 5.50
CA ARG A 42 10.25 9.45 5.52
C ARG A 42 11.62 10.13 5.46
N ALA A 43 12.59 9.63 6.22
CA ALA A 43 13.94 10.17 6.19
C ALA A 43 14.60 10.01 4.80
N LEU A 44 14.36 8.89 4.10
CA LEU A 44 14.84 8.68 2.74
C LEU A 44 14.16 9.62 1.74
N ASP A 45 12.85 9.81 1.83
CA ASP A 45 12.09 10.69 0.93
C ASP A 45 12.45 12.17 1.11
N ASN A 46 12.64 12.60 2.37
CA ASN A 46 13.16 13.94 2.69
C ASN A 46 14.57 14.16 2.13
N ARG A 47 15.43 13.14 2.16
CA ARG A 47 16.77 13.19 1.55
C ARG A 47 16.70 13.28 0.03
N ARG A 48 15.74 12.58 -0.60
CA ARG A 48 15.51 12.67 -2.05
C ARG A 48 15.07 14.05 -2.50
N SER A 49 14.21 14.69 -1.71
CA SER A 49 13.73 16.04 -1.97
C SER A 49 14.84 17.09 -1.84
N THR A 50 15.84 16.84 -0.99
CA THR A 50 16.93 17.80 -0.70
C THR A 50 18.20 17.56 -1.51
N ARG A 51 18.48 16.32 -1.93
CA ARG A 51 19.68 15.93 -2.71
C ARG A 51 19.38 14.78 -3.68
N PRO A 52 18.75 15.06 -4.83
CA PRO A 52 18.37 14.02 -5.79
C PRO A 52 19.57 13.24 -6.35
N ASP A 53 20.74 13.88 -6.46
CA ASP A 53 21.96 13.37 -7.09
C ASP A 53 22.70 12.28 -6.27
N LEU A 54 22.31 12.08 -5.00
CA LEU A 54 22.99 11.17 -4.06
C LEU A 54 22.35 9.79 -3.96
N LEU A 55 21.17 9.58 -4.57
CA LEU A 55 20.35 8.38 -4.39
C LEU A 55 20.51 7.30 -5.46
N ASP A 56 21.28 7.55 -6.51
CA ASP A 56 21.59 6.55 -7.55
C ASP A 56 22.39 5.34 -7.02
N LYS A 57 22.89 5.40 -5.77
CA LYS A 57 23.68 4.33 -5.13
C LYS A 57 22.94 3.55 -4.05
N THR A 58 21.69 3.86 -3.73
CA THR A 58 20.89 3.04 -2.82
C THR A 58 20.21 1.92 -3.60
N ASP A 59 20.98 0.84 -3.80
CA ASP A 59 20.50 -0.45 -4.27
C ASP A 59 19.25 -0.90 -3.49
N GLY A 60 18.15 -1.11 -4.20
CA GLY A 60 17.01 -1.93 -3.74
C GLY A 60 15.85 -1.23 -3.04
N CYS A 61 16.00 -0.01 -2.49
CA CYS A 61 14.89 0.70 -1.81
C CYS A 61 13.99 1.43 -2.82
N ARG A 62 13.26 0.62 -3.57
CA ARG A 62 12.22 1.04 -4.49
C ARG A 62 10.99 1.56 -3.71
N LEU A 63 11.03 2.83 -3.31
CA LEU A 63 9.91 3.57 -2.71
C LEU A 63 8.88 3.87 -3.80
N TYR A 64 7.90 2.98 -3.96
CA TYR A 64 7.09 2.96 -5.18
C TYR A 64 5.72 3.60 -5.07
N CYS A 65 5.10 3.59 -3.90
CA CYS A 65 3.96 4.42 -3.51
C CYS A 65 3.78 4.18 -2.01
N TYR A 66 3.67 5.24 -1.21
CA TYR A 66 3.29 5.08 0.18
C TYR A 66 2.38 6.21 0.65
N VAL A 67 1.48 5.86 1.56
CA VAL A 67 0.60 6.81 2.25
C VAL A 67 0.80 6.62 3.74
N VAL A 68 1.05 7.72 4.45
CA VAL A 68 1.04 7.72 5.91
C VAL A 68 -0.42 7.74 6.35
N LEU A 69 -0.83 6.70 7.06
CA LEU A 69 -2.20 6.52 7.50
C LEU A 69 -2.52 7.45 8.68
N THR A 70 -3.74 7.97 8.66
CA THR A 70 -4.35 8.82 9.69
C THR A 70 -5.45 8.09 10.46
N THR A 71 -5.81 6.88 10.03
CA THR A 71 -6.78 6.01 10.70
C THR A 71 -6.38 5.75 12.17
N PRO A 72 -7.26 5.93 13.19
CA PRO A 72 -6.90 5.93 14.62
C PRO A 72 -6.09 4.73 15.16
N LYS A 73 -6.19 3.55 14.53
CA LYS A 73 -5.41 2.34 14.89
C LYS A 73 -4.08 2.18 14.14
N LEU A 74 -3.83 3.02 13.14
CA LEU A 74 -2.70 2.92 12.20
C LEU A 74 -1.96 4.25 12.04
N VAL A 75 -2.34 5.27 12.82
CA VAL A 75 -1.76 6.62 12.76
C VAL A 75 -0.24 6.53 12.74
N GLY A 76 0.39 7.15 11.75
CA GLY A 76 1.85 7.25 11.65
C GLY A 76 2.55 5.97 11.14
N ARG A 77 1.79 4.97 10.69
CA ARG A 77 2.28 3.84 9.88
C ARG A 77 2.07 4.16 8.40
N CYS A 78 2.93 3.66 7.52
CA CYS A 78 2.74 3.81 6.08
C CYS A 78 2.33 2.50 5.41
N ALA A 79 1.46 2.59 4.42
CA ALA A 79 1.15 1.50 3.51
C ALA A 79 2.12 1.54 2.33
N HIS A 80 2.98 0.53 2.18
CA HIS A 80 4.00 0.42 1.13
C HIS A 80 3.66 -0.72 0.16
N LEU A 81 3.62 -0.42 -1.14
CA LEU A 81 3.43 -1.44 -2.17
C LEU A 81 4.77 -2.15 -2.46
N ASN A 82 4.89 -3.41 -2.04
CA ASN A 82 5.93 -4.31 -2.52
C ASN A 82 5.38 -5.23 -3.62
N THR A 83 6.26 -5.82 -4.42
CA THR A 83 5.93 -6.67 -5.58
C THR A 83 4.82 -7.69 -5.27
N PRO A 84 3.88 -7.92 -6.21
CA PRO A 84 2.79 -8.88 -6.00
C PRO A 84 3.35 -10.28 -5.72
N GLU A 85 2.89 -10.92 -4.66
CA GLU A 85 3.16 -12.34 -4.43
C GLU A 85 2.32 -13.17 -5.42
N LYS A 86 2.99 -14.06 -6.16
CA LYS A 86 2.33 -15.11 -6.94
C LYS A 86 1.75 -16.13 -5.95
N ASP A 87 0.52 -16.56 -6.20
CA ASP A 87 -0.15 -17.71 -5.55
C ASP A 87 -0.86 -17.46 -4.19
N ALA A 88 -1.18 -16.22 -3.82
CA ALA A 88 -1.95 -15.94 -2.60
C ALA A 88 -3.47 -16.05 -2.81
N CYS A 89 -4.08 -17.16 -2.38
CA CYS A 89 -5.55 -17.30 -2.30
C CYS A 89 -6.12 -16.45 -1.15
N LEU A 90 -7.00 -15.49 -1.47
CA LEU A 90 -7.60 -14.54 -0.51
C LEU A 90 -8.30 -15.19 0.68
N ASP A 91 -8.99 -16.30 0.42
CA ASP A 91 -9.96 -16.83 1.36
C ASP A 91 -9.37 -17.86 2.34
N CYS A 92 -8.14 -18.34 2.10
CA CYS A 92 -7.52 -19.39 2.92
C CYS A 92 -6.31 -18.92 3.74
N PHE A 93 -5.74 -17.75 3.42
CA PHE A 93 -4.45 -17.34 3.96
C PHE A 93 -4.45 -16.00 4.71
N PHE A 94 -5.59 -15.29 4.73
CA PHE A 94 -5.67 -13.95 5.30
C PHE A 94 -6.62 -13.87 6.48
N GLU A 95 -6.15 -13.24 7.55
CA GLU A 95 -6.93 -12.95 8.74
C GLU A 95 -7.46 -11.51 8.66
N TRP A 96 -8.71 -11.37 8.22
CA TRP A 96 -9.39 -10.07 8.12
C TRP A 96 -9.60 -9.45 9.49
N GLN A 97 -9.20 -8.18 9.63
CA GLN A 97 -9.18 -7.49 10.93
C GLN A 97 -10.51 -6.81 11.27
N GLY A 98 -11.51 -6.85 10.37
CA GLY A 98 -12.80 -6.19 10.56
C GLY A 98 -12.70 -4.65 10.66
N ILE A 99 -11.61 -4.08 10.15
CA ILE A 99 -11.35 -2.65 10.11
C ILE A 99 -10.89 -2.26 8.70
N SER A 100 -11.19 -1.03 8.31
CA SER A 100 -10.79 -0.44 7.03
C SER A 100 -10.14 0.92 7.30
N VAL A 101 -9.26 1.36 6.40
CA VAL A 101 -8.72 2.73 6.45
C VAL A 101 -9.84 3.76 6.25
N ASN A 102 -9.70 4.95 6.84
CA ASN A 102 -10.67 6.03 6.72
C ASN A 102 -10.75 6.60 5.29
N ALA A 103 -11.78 7.39 5.00
CA ALA A 103 -12.03 7.93 3.65
C ALA A 103 -10.87 8.80 3.11
N ASP A 104 -10.18 9.55 3.99
CA ASP A 104 -9.06 10.40 3.58
C ASP A 104 -7.84 9.56 3.17
N ASP A 105 -7.50 8.54 3.95
CA ASP A 105 -6.45 7.57 3.65
C ASP A 105 -6.78 6.81 2.36
N GLN A 106 -8.05 6.45 2.15
CA GLN A 106 -8.49 5.80 0.91
C GLN A 106 -8.27 6.69 -0.32
N LYS A 107 -8.64 7.98 -0.24
CA LYS A 107 -8.40 8.96 -1.32
C LYS A 107 -6.93 9.17 -1.60
N MET A 108 -6.10 9.26 -0.56
CA MET A 108 -4.65 9.39 -0.70
C MET A 108 -4.04 8.16 -1.38
N LEU A 109 -4.45 6.95 -0.98
CA LEU A 109 -3.99 5.70 -1.59
C LEU A 109 -4.36 5.63 -3.06
N ARG A 110 -5.62 5.97 -3.39
CA ARG A 110 -6.09 6.05 -4.77
C ARG A 110 -5.27 7.04 -5.59
N SER A 111 -5.05 8.25 -5.06
CA SER A 111 -4.27 9.30 -5.74
C SER A 111 -2.83 8.84 -6.03
N GLU A 112 -2.16 8.21 -5.06
CA GLU A 112 -0.80 7.70 -5.23
C GLU A 112 -0.72 6.60 -6.29
N ILE A 113 -1.67 5.67 -6.29
CA ILE A 113 -1.77 4.61 -7.31
C ILE A 113 -1.96 5.20 -8.71
N LEU A 114 -2.85 6.19 -8.84
CA LEU A 114 -3.20 6.79 -10.13
C LEU A 114 -2.23 7.88 -10.60
N ARG A 115 -1.27 8.28 -9.76
CA ARG A 115 -0.30 9.33 -10.07
C ARG A 115 0.43 9.05 -11.40
N PRO A 116 0.51 10.03 -12.32
CA PRO A 116 1.28 9.90 -13.55
C PRO A 116 2.74 9.52 -13.26
N GLY A 117 3.30 8.59 -14.02
CA GLY A 117 4.66 8.09 -13.79
C GLY A 117 4.83 7.18 -12.56
N SER A 118 3.75 6.89 -11.81
CA SER A 118 3.79 5.91 -10.72
C SER A 118 4.21 4.53 -11.26
N PRO A 119 5.17 3.83 -10.60
CA PRO A 119 5.66 2.51 -11.00
C PRO A 119 4.66 1.37 -10.71
N VAL A 120 3.45 1.70 -10.27
CA VAL A 120 2.36 0.74 -10.02
C VAL A 120 1.89 0.09 -11.33
N SER A 121 1.51 -1.19 -11.26
CA SER A 121 1.07 -1.96 -12.43
C SER A 121 -0.16 -1.33 -13.12
N VAL A 122 -0.19 -1.42 -14.45
CA VAL A 122 -1.32 -0.92 -15.26
C VAL A 122 -2.64 -1.61 -14.87
N GLY A 123 -2.59 -2.89 -14.50
CA GLY A 123 -3.75 -3.65 -14.02
C GLY A 123 -4.37 -3.03 -12.77
N LEU A 124 -3.55 -2.77 -11.74
CA LEU A 124 -4.02 -2.14 -10.50
C LEU A 124 -4.60 -0.75 -10.77
N LYS A 125 -3.93 0.06 -11.61
CA LYS A 125 -4.43 1.39 -11.99
C LYS A 125 -5.81 1.33 -12.64
N LYS A 126 -6.05 0.38 -13.55
CA LYS A 126 -7.36 0.21 -14.20
C LYS A 126 -8.47 -0.15 -13.21
N ILE A 127 -8.18 -1.05 -12.26
CA ILE A 127 -9.18 -1.46 -11.26
C ILE A 127 -9.50 -0.29 -10.32
N VAL A 128 -8.46 0.35 -9.76
CA VAL A 128 -8.60 1.46 -8.80
C VAL A 128 -9.24 2.70 -9.44
N ALA A 129 -9.00 2.95 -10.73
CA ALA A 129 -9.65 4.04 -11.45
C ALA A 129 -11.18 3.90 -11.48
N GLY A 130 -11.70 2.66 -11.52
CA GLY A 130 -13.13 2.37 -11.56
C GLY A 130 -13.83 2.29 -10.21
N LEU A 131 -13.11 2.43 -9.10
CA LEU A 131 -13.72 2.40 -7.75
C LEU A 131 -14.38 3.74 -7.42
N ASP A 132 -15.44 3.72 -6.61
CA ASP A 132 -16.02 4.93 -6.00
C ASP A 132 -15.51 5.01 -4.55
N VAL A 133 -14.70 6.03 -4.25
CA VAL A 133 -13.87 6.14 -3.04
C VAL A 133 -13.79 7.59 -2.57
#